data_AF-A0A969SB93-F1
#
_entry.id   AF-A0A969SB93-F1
#
_cell.length_a   1.000
_cell.length_b   1.000
_cell.length_c   1.000
_cell.angle_alpha   90.00
_cell.angle_beta   90.00
_cell.angle_gamma   90.00
#
_symmetry.space_group_name_H-M   'P 1'
#
loop_
_entity.id
_entity.type
_entity.pdbx_description
1 polymer ?
#
loop_
_entity_poly.entity_id
_entity_poly.type
_entity_poly.pdbx_seq_one_letter_code
_entity_poly.pdbx_strand_id
1 'polypeptide(L)'
;MNNLHLSSRKKTLPLILVFILANSVSLPAQSRSQIPAKYNNIFATRKTNPRKSTNRFQPPPPPSGNQERPAKRRDAGSSGSCERLNATATEFLTALVPKQNYQALTVASHPTFWFYIPFPAKNFHSLKFRLETEDGYQVTFKPKNEKPGVVSFTLPDTEKPLEIGKEYKWGLFLYCQDPEQKSSRPVTFFVSSSITRIAQSDKLKSELKATTTEPEKSAVYAQNGIWHEALTLIGNSRRTNSTNPEIARDWANLLTEVELEDISTKPFADL
;
A
#
# COMPACT_ATOMS: atom_id res chain seq x y z
N MET A 1 -40.65 -58.58 -42.54
CA MET A 1 -40.31 -60.01 -42.68
C MET A 1 -38.80 -60.12 -42.88
N ASN A 2 -38.19 -61.07 -42.14
CA ASN A 2 -36.87 -61.68 -42.32
C ASN A 2 -35.62 -60.94 -41.79
N ASN A 3 -35.38 -61.17 -40.50
CA ASN A 3 -34.25 -61.93 -39.94
C ASN A 3 -32.82 -61.65 -40.44
N LEU A 4 -32.07 -61.01 -39.53
CA LEU A 4 -30.74 -61.35 -39.03
C LEU A 4 -30.03 -62.54 -39.70
N HIS A 5 -28.82 -62.27 -40.23
CA HIS A 5 -27.77 -63.28 -40.32
C HIS A 5 -26.43 -62.65 -39.88
N LEU A 6 -25.98 -63.02 -38.67
CA LEU A 6 -24.63 -62.79 -38.20
C LEU A 6 -23.65 -63.63 -39.04
N SER A 7 -22.53 -63.02 -39.43
CA SER A 7 -21.38 -63.72 -39.97
C SER A 7 -20.18 -63.52 -39.06
N SER A 8 -19.72 -64.62 -38.50
CA SER A 8 -18.55 -64.77 -37.63
C SER A 8 -17.27 -64.70 -38.46
N ARG A 9 -16.32 -63.83 -38.08
CA ARG A 9 -14.92 -63.99 -38.46
C ARG A 9 -14.03 -63.98 -37.21
N LYS A 10 -13.55 -65.18 -36.90
CA LYS A 10 -12.45 -65.47 -35.98
C LYS A 10 -11.18 -64.74 -36.43
N LYS A 11 -10.50 -64.07 -35.50
CA LYS A 11 -9.05 -63.83 -35.58
C LYS A 11 -8.44 -64.14 -34.21
N THR A 12 -7.69 -65.22 -34.19
CA THR A 12 -6.82 -65.71 -33.12
C THR A 12 -5.69 -64.70 -32.88
N LEU A 13 -5.48 -64.30 -31.63
CA LEU A 13 -4.29 -63.57 -31.18
C LEU A 13 -3.49 -64.48 -30.23
N PRO A 14 -2.17 -64.65 -30.41
CA PRO A 14 -1.39 -65.64 -29.66
C PRO A 14 -1.12 -65.18 -28.22
N LEU A 15 -1.17 -66.17 -27.33
CA LEU A 15 -0.81 -66.12 -25.92
C LEU A 15 0.72 -65.99 -25.80
N ILE A 16 1.23 -64.86 -25.29
CA ILE A 16 2.64 -64.75 -24.88
C ILE A 16 2.66 -64.67 -23.34
N LEU A 17 3.02 -65.79 -22.72
CA LEU A 17 3.43 -65.82 -21.31
C LEU A 17 4.78 -65.10 -21.19
N VAL A 18 4.82 -63.98 -20.46
CA VAL A 18 6.09 -63.38 -20.01
C VAL A 18 6.29 -63.78 -18.54
N PHE A 19 7.29 -64.62 -18.31
CA PHE A 19 7.80 -64.93 -16.97
C PHE A 19 8.45 -63.67 -16.37
N ILE A 20 7.85 -63.13 -15.31
CA ILE A 20 8.49 -62.06 -14.51
C ILE A 20 9.43 -62.73 -13.51
N LEU A 21 10.73 -62.73 -13.82
CA LEU A 21 11.77 -63.05 -12.84
C LEU A 21 11.94 -61.84 -11.91
N ALA A 22 11.53 -61.99 -10.65
CA ALA A 22 11.79 -61.02 -9.60
C ALA A 22 13.27 -61.10 -9.19
N ASN A 23 14.09 -60.21 -9.74
CA ASN A 23 15.43 -59.95 -9.24
C ASN A 23 15.35 -58.93 -8.09
N SER A 24 15.55 -59.40 -6.86
CA SER A 24 15.76 -58.55 -5.69
C SER A 24 17.15 -57.92 -5.75
N VAL A 25 17.23 -56.70 -6.28
CA VAL A 25 18.43 -55.85 -6.16
C VAL A 25 18.41 -55.22 -4.77
N SER A 26 19.27 -55.72 -3.89
CA SER A 26 19.57 -55.08 -2.61
C SER A 26 20.23 -53.72 -2.86
N LEU A 27 19.58 -52.63 -2.44
CA LEU A 27 20.16 -51.29 -2.44
C LEU A 27 21.32 -51.23 -1.43
N PRO A 28 22.54 -50.84 -1.82
CA PRO A 28 23.60 -50.57 -0.85
C PRO A 28 23.25 -49.32 -0.04
N ALA A 29 23.40 -49.43 1.28
CA ALA A 29 23.27 -48.32 2.22
C ALA A 29 24.24 -47.18 1.81
N GLN A 30 23.69 -46.01 1.49
CA GLN A 30 24.49 -44.81 1.26
C GLN A 30 25.16 -44.42 2.57
N SER A 31 26.49 -44.55 2.60
CA SER A 31 27.33 -44.04 3.67
C SER A 31 27.33 -42.51 3.62
N ARG A 32 27.30 -41.91 4.81
CA ARG A 32 27.31 -40.47 5.04
C ARG A 32 28.67 -39.90 4.62
N SER A 33 28.75 -39.27 3.45
CA SER A 33 29.95 -38.54 3.03
C SER A 33 30.12 -37.28 3.91
N GLN A 34 31.12 -37.28 4.78
CA GLN A 34 31.56 -36.09 5.50
C GLN A 34 32.33 -35.17 4.52
N ILE A 35 31.87 -33.92 4.39
CA ILE A 35 32.55 -32.90 3.59
C ILE A 35 33.84 -32.47 4.34
N PRO A 36 35.02 -32.43 3.68
CA PRO A 36 36.26 -32.01 4.31
C PRO A 36 36.24 -30.53 4.72
N ALA A 37 36.67 -30.27 5.96
CA ALA A 37 36.71 -28.96 6.60
C ALA A 37 37.80 -28.03 6.03
N LYS A 38 37.63 -27.53 4.79
CA LYS A 38 38.57 -26.55 4.21
C LYS A 38 37.94 -25.39 3.42
N TYR A 39 36.62 -25.23 3.45
CA TYR A 39 35.90 -24.18 2.71
C TYR A 39 34.99 -23.29 3.59
N ASN A 40 35.37 -23.01 4.84
CA ASN A 40 34.52 -22.23 5.78
C ASN A 40 34.83 -20.72 5.89
N ASN A 41 35.65 -20.12 5.03
CA ASN A 41 36.08 -18.73 5.22
C ASN A 41 35.67 -17.71 4.14
N ILE A 42 34.68 -18.00 3.28
CA ILE A 42 34.15 -16.98 2.33
C ILE A 42 32.85 -16.33 2.82
N PHE A 43 32.20 -16.89 3.84
CA PHE A 43 31.12 -16.21 4.57
C PHE A 43 31.66 -15.61 5.86
N ALA A 44 32.56 -14.63 5.72
CA ALA A 44 32.69 -13.62 6.77
C ALA A 44 31.32 -12.96 6.88
N THR A 45 30.56 -13.38 7.89
CA THR A 45 29.26 -12.83 8.21
C THR A 45 29.45 -11.33 8.41
N ARG A 46 29.05 -10.55 7.40
CA ARG A 46 28.70 -9.16 7.61
C ARG A 46 27.63 -9.22 8.68
N LYS A 47 27.99 -8.91 9.93
CA LYS A 47 27.04 -8.70 11.02
C LYS A 47 26.15 -7.54 10.57
N THR A 48 25.12 -7.83 9.81
CA THR A 48 24.00 -6.92 9.66
C THR A 48 23.36 -6.93 11.02
N ASN A 49 23.73 -5.95 11.84
CA ASN A 49 23.03 -5.67 13.09
C ASN A 49 21.55 -5.60 12.70
N PRO A 50 20.68 -6.50 13.19
CA PRO A 50 19.27 -6.41 12.84
C PRO A 50 18.81 -5.06 13.36
N ARG A 51 18.54 -4.14 12.42
CA ARG A 51 18.01 -2.82 12.72
C ARG A 51 16.72 -3.08 13.47
N LYS A 52 16.74 -2.87 14.79
CA LYS A 52 15.58 -3.05 15.66
C LYS A 52 14.49 -2.20 15.01
N SER A 53 13.38 -2.80 14.60
CA SER A 53 12.26 -2.10 13.98
C SER A 53 11.87 -0.91 14.86
N THR A 54 12.29 0.29 14.46
CA THR A 54 12.24 1.53 15.26
C THR A 54 11.11 2.46 14.82
N ASN A 55 10.28 2.02 13.86
CA ASN A 55 8.98 2.64 13.64
C ASN A 55 8.17 2.30 14.90
N ARG A 56 8.05 3.30 15.77
CA ARG A 56 6.94 3.45 16.71
C ARG A 56 6.47 4.86 16.49
N PHE A 57 5.49 5.03 15.62
CA PHE A 57 4.78 6.29 15.50
C PHE A 57 4.29 6.69 16.89
N GLN A 58 4.72 7.87 17.34
CA GLN A 58 4.28 8.46 18.59
C GLN A 58 3.31 9.58 18.24
N PRO A 59 2.00 9.30 18.07
CA PRO A 59 1.09 10.34 17.69
C PRO A 59 1.09 11.45 18.76
N PRO A 60 1.05 12.72 18.34
CA PRO A 60 0.82 13.80 19.28
C PRO A 60 -0.47 13.56 20.06
N PRO A 61 -0.56 14.01 21.33
CA PRO A 61 -1.80 13.93 22.08
C PRO A 61 -2.93 14.59 21.29
N PRO A 62 -4.17 14.08 21.41
CA PRO A 62 -5.32 14.78 20.87
C PRO A 62 -5.34 16.21 21.42
N PRO A 63 -5.78 17.20 20.62
CA PRO A 63 -5.94 18.57 21.11
C PRO A 63 -6.83 18.58 22.37
N SER A 64 -6.54 19.47 23.31
CA SER A 64 -7.40 19.69 24.47
C SER A 64 -8.73 20.29 24.03
N GLY A 65 -9.83 19.55 24.16
CA GLY A 65 -11.19 19.99 23.87
C GLY A 65 -12.00 18.96 23.09
N ASN A 66 -13.33 18.99 23.22
CA ASN A 66 -14.26 18.12 22.49
C ASN A 66 -14.40 18.52 21.00
N GLN A 67 -13.31 18.94 20.37
CA GLN A 67 -13.34 19.34 18.97
C GLN A 67 -13.29 18.08 18.11
N GLU A 68 -14.47 17.62 17.70
CA GLU A 68 -14.60 16.56 16.71
C GLU A 68 -13.82 16.95 15.45
N ARG A 69 -12.80 16.16 15.11
CA ARG A 69 -12.10 16.30 13.83
C ARG A 69 -12.85 15.49 12.78
N PRO A 70 -13.40 16.12 11.74
CA PRO A 70 -14.09 15.42 10.66
C PRO A 70 -13.07 14.68 9.79
N ALA A 71 -12.66 13.49 10.22
CA ALA A 71 -11.79 12.62 9.46
C ALA A 71 -12.60 11.45 8.89
N LYS A 72 -12.91 11.47 7.59
CA LYS A 72 -13.43 10.29 6.90
C LYS A 72 -12.27 9.56 6.24
N ARG A 73 -11.73 8.54 6.90
CA ARG A 73 -10.52 7.86 6.43
C ARG A 73 -10.77 6.83 5.32
N ARG A 74 -11.92 6.17 5.35
CA ARG A 74 -12.32 5.13 4.38
C ARG A 74 -13.71 5.42 3.84
N ASP A 75 -13.91 5.14 2.56
CA ASP A 75 -15.22 5.22 1.92
C ASP A 75 -15.45 4.07 0.94
N ALA A 76 -16.55 3.33 1.13
CA ALA A 76 -17.00 2.28 0.22
C ALA A 76 -18.00 2.78 -0.82
N GLY A 77 -18.35 4.08 -0.79
CA GLY A 77 -19.37 4.65 -1.65
C GLY A 77 -20.78 4.27 -1.19
N SER A 78 -21.78 4.93 -1.77
CA SER A 78 -23.19 4.59 -1.56
C SER A 78 -23.64 3.49 -2.53
N SER A 79 -24.76 2.83 -2.24
CA SER A 79 -25.43 1.95 -3.22
C SER A 79 -25.69 2.73 -4.53
N GLY A 80 -25.32 2.13 -5.68
CA GLY A 80 -25.35 2.80 -7.00
C GLY A 80 -24.06 3.56 -7.37
N SER A 81 -23.02 3.53 -6.53
CA SER A 81 -21.71 4.10 -6.87
C SER A 81 -20.95 3.26 -7.90
N CYS A 82 -20.37 3.97 -8.88
CA CYS A 82 -19.61 3.43 -10.02
C CYS A 82 -20.16 2.06 -10.45
N GLU A 83 -21.31 2.04 -11.13
CA GLU A 83 -22.22 0.90 -11.43
C GLU A 83 -21.58 -0.42 -11.94
N ARG A 84 -20.26 -0.46 -12.17
CA ARG A 84 -19.47 -1.58 -12.67
C ARG A 84 -18.40 -2.11 -11.70
N LEU A 85 -18.47 -1.79 -10.41
CA LEU A 85 -17.57 -2.37 -9.41
C LEU A 85 -18.15 -3.70 -8.90
N ASN A 86 -17.63 -4.80 -9.44
CA ASN A 86 -18.05 -6.18 -9.17
C ASN A 86 -18.33 -6.46 -7.67
N ALA A 87 -19.32 -7.32 -7.46
CA ALA A 87 -20.00 -7.73 -6.22
C ALA A 87 -19.13 -8.39 -5.11
N THR A 88 -17.84 -8.08 -5.05
CA THR A 88 -16.89 -8.52 -4.01
C THR A 88 -16.19 -7.34 -3.33
N ALA A 89 -16.69 -6.11 -3.49
CA ALA A 89 -16.02 -4.86 -3.11
C ALA A 89 -15.84 -4.70 -1.59
N THR A 90 -14.78 -5.30 -1.05
CA THR A 90 -14.23 -5.04 0.29
C THR A 90 -13.19 -3.92 0.29
N GLU A 91 -13.07 -3.17 -0.81
CA GLU A 91 -12.00 -2.19 -1.04
C GLU A 91 -12.55 -0.77 -0.93
N PHE A 92 -11.88 0.07 -0.15
CA PHE A 92 -12.32 1.42 0.20
C PHE A 92 -11.39 2.46 -0.40
N LEU A 93 -11.94 3.58 -0.89
CA LEU A 93 -11.13 4.80 -1.06
C LEU A 93 -10.55 5.13 0.31
N THR A 94 -9.23 5.20 0.41
CA THR A 94 -8.56 5.28 1.72
C THR A 94 -7.55 6.42 1.75
N ALA A 95 -7.68 7.29 2.73
CA ALA A 95 -6.65 8.25 3.10
C ALA A 95 -5.62 7.57 3.99
N LEU A 96 -4.33 7.67 3.64
CA LEU A 96 -3.25 7.13 4.46
C LEU A 96 -2.88 8.15 5.55
N VAL A 97 -3.76 8.28 6.53
CA VAL A 97 -3.62 9.15 7.70
C VAL A 97 -3.79 8.37 8.99
N PRO A 98 -3.30 8.90 10.13
CA PRO A 98 -3.58 8.34 11.44
C PRO A 98 -5.09 8.25 11.71
N LYS A 99 -5.48 7.46 12.70
CA LYS A 99 -6.87 7.37 13.14
C LYS A 99 -7.43 8.74 13.57
N GLN A 100 -8.76 8.87 13.53
CA GLN A 100 -9.51 10.12 13.72
C GLN A 100 -9.13 10.92 14.99
N ASN A 101 -8.65 10.25 16.04
CA ASN A 101 -8.27 10.89 17.31
C ASN A 101 -6.83 11.46 17.33
N TYR A 102 -6.05 11.27 16.28
CA TYR A 102 -4.66 11.73 16.22
C TYR A 102 -4.49 12.91 15.28
N GLN A 103 -3.56 13.81 15.60
CA GLN A 103 -3.20 14.90 14.69
C GLN A 103 -2.29 14.37 13.58
N ALA A 104 -2.61 14.67 12.33
CA ALA A 104 -1.68 14.49 11.23
C ALA A 104 -0.80 15.75 11.13
N LEU A 105 0.45 15.62 11.60
CA LEU A 105 1.41 16.73 11.59
C LEU A 105 2.29 16.71 10.36
N THR A 106 2.73 17.91 9.95
CA THR A 106 3.75 18.13 8.93
C THR A 106 4.71 19.24 9.34
N VAL A 107 5.94 19.22 8.83
CA VAL A 107 6.90 20.34 8.91
C VAL A 107 7.09 21.04 7.56
N ALA A 108 6.67 20.40 6.47
CA ALA A 108 6.70 20.96 5.12
C ALA A 108 5.73 22.14 4.95
N SER A 109 6.16 23.14 4.18
CA SER A 109 5.28 24.21 3.69
C SER A 109 4.29 23.70 2.65
N HIS A 110 4.72 22.73 1.85
CA HIS A 110 3.97 22.12 0.77
C HIS A 110 3.94 20.59 0.99
N PRO A 111 3.00 20.10 1.81
CA PRO A 111 3.00 18.71 2.25
C PRO A 111 2.62 17.75 1.11
N THR A 112 2.97 16.48 1.31
CA THR A 112 2.54 15.37 0.46
C THR A 112 1.44 14.57 1.15
N PHE A 113 0.37 14.32 0.40
CA PHE A 113 -0.80 13.54 0.78
C PHE A 113 -0.76 12.18 0.09
N TRP A 114 -1.21 11.13 0.78
CA TRP A 114 -1.15 9.76 0.29
C TRP A 114 -2.51 9.09 0.38
N PHE A 115 -2.86 8.37 -0.68
CA PHE A 115 -4.18 7.76 -0.85
C PHE A 115 -4.05 6.37 -1.45
N TYR A 116 -5.00 5.49 -1.17
CA TYR A 116 -5.24 4.29 -1.95
C TYR A 116 -6.51 4.46 -2.77
N ILE A 117 -6.36 4.32 -4.09
CA ILE A 117 -7.45 4.37 -5.06
C ILE A 117 -7.82 2.92 -5.40
N PRO A 118 -9.00 2.42 -4.98
CA PRO A 118 -9.37 1.02 -5.13
C PRO A 118 -9.84 0.65 -6.54
N PHE A 119 -9.87 1.61 -7.48
CA PHE A 119 -10.46 1.43 -8.81
C PHE A 119 -9.46 1.74 -9.93
N PRO A 120 -9.54 1.01 -11.06
CA PRO A 120 -8.81 1.39 -12.26
C PRO A 120 -9.41 2.65 -12.90
N ALA A 121 -8.60 3.41 -13.65
CA ALA A 121 -8.99 4.69 -14.27
C ALA A 121 -10.28 4.61 -15.09
N LYS A 122 -10.52 3.51 -15.80
CA LYS A 122 -11.73 3.32 -16.64
C LYS A 122 -13.03 3.23 -15.85
N ASN A 123 -12.97 3.08 -14.53
CA ASN A 123 -14.14 2.86 -13.67
C ASN A 123 -14.63 4.16 -12.98
N PHE A 124 -13.94 5.29 -13.16
CA PHE A 124 -14.35 6.56 -12.60
C PHE A 124 -13.90 7.74 -13.49
N HIS A 125 -14.56 8.88 -13.35
CA HIS A 125 -14.37 10.04 -14.22
C HIS A 125 -13.16 10.90 -13.84
N SER A 126 -13.02 11.21 -12.54
CA SER A 126 -11.94 12.08 -12.04
C SER A 126 -11.72 11.96 -10.54
N LEU A 127 -10.54 12.36 -10.10
CA LEU A 127 -10.24 12.67 -8.69
C LEU A 127 -10.17 14.18 -8.51
N LYS A 128 -10.68 14.72 -7.41
CA LYS A 128 -10.53 16.12 -7.04
C LYS A 128 -9.96 16.19 -5.64
N PHE A 129 -8.79 16.82 -5.50
CA PHE A 129 -8.26 17.18 -4.20
C PHE A 129 -8.68 18.62 -3.88
N ARG A 130 -9.13 18.86 -2.64
CA ARG A 130 -9.47 20.17 -2.12
C ARG A 130 -8.77 20.38 -0.80
N LEU A 131 -8.14 21.53 -0.63
CA LEU A 131 -7.57 22.01 0.62
C LEU A 131 -8.27 23.31 1.00
N GLU A 132 -8.82 23.35 2.21
CA GLU A 132 -9.51 24.50 2.76
C GLU A 132 -8.47 25.52 3.24
N THR A 133 -8.09 26.43 2.34
CA THR A 133 -7.33 27.65 2.62
C THR A 133 -8.26 28.87 2.44
N GLU A 134 -7.76 30.06 2.79
CA GLU A 134 -8.50 31.32 2.58
C GLU A 134 -8.81 31.58 1.10
N ASP A 135 -7.86 31.29 0.21
CA ASP A 135 -8.08 31.43 -1.25
C ASP A 135 -8.77 30.20 -1.86
N GLY A 136 -8.87 29.10 -1.11
CA GLY A 136 -9.39 27.81 -1.55
C GLY A 136 -8.50 27.14 -2.61
N TYR A 137 -7.80 26.07 -2.25
CA TYR A 137 -7.06 25.27 -3.24
C TYR A 137 -7.86 24.05 -3.69
N GLN A 138 -7.92 23.84 -5.01
CA GLN A 138 -8.47 22.62 -5.59
C GLN A 138 -7.76 22.23 -6.88
N VAL A 139 -7.61 20.93 -7.11
CA VAL A 139 -7.04 20.37 -8.34
C VAL A 139 -7.79 19.11 -8.73
N THR A 140 -8.03 18.94 -10.03
CA THR A 140 -8.70 17.76 -10.59
C THR A 140 -7.73 16.94 -11.41
N PHE A 141 -7.63 15.65 -11.11
CA PHE A 141 -6.83 14.67 -11.83
C PHE A 141 -7.73 13.82 -12.71
N LYS A 142 -7.28 13.62 -13.96
CA LYS A 142 -7.82 12.57 -14.83
C LYS A 142 -7.02 11.30 -14.59
N PRO A 143 -7.64 10.23 -14.11
CA PRO A 143 -6.91 9.04 -13.73
C PRO A 143 -6.25 8.41 -14.96
N LYS A 144 -5.00 8.00 -14.80
CA LYS A 144 -4.21 7.39 -15.89
C LYS A 144 -3.95 5.90 -15.66
N ASN A 145 -4.02 5.43 -14.42
CA ASN A 145 -3.63 4.06 -14.09
C ASN A 145 -4.70 3.04 -14.49
N GLU A 146 -4.27 1.98 -15.16
CA GLU A 146 -5.14 0.85 -15.48
C GLU A 146 -5.46 -0.05 -14.27
N LYS A 147 -4.79 0.16 -13.14
CA LYS A 147 -4.89 -0.68 -11.94
C LYS A 147 -5.14 0.19 -10.68
N PRO A 148 -5.84 -0.36 -9.66
CA PRO A 148 -5.88 0.22 -8.32
C PRO A 148 -4.48 0.40 -7.75
N GLY A 149 -4.28 1.38 -6.85
CA GLY A 149 -2.97 1.55 -6.22
C GLY A 149 -2.86 2.72 -5.24
N VAL A 150 -1.74 2.71 -4.54
CA VAL A 150 -1.29 3.76 -3.62
C VAL A 150 -0.67 4.89 -4.43
N VAL A 151 -1.24 6.08 -4.28
CA VAL A 151 -0.85 7.30 -4.99
C VAL A 151 -0.45 8.38 -3.99
N SER A 152 0.32 9.37 -4.47
CA SER A 152 0.72 10.53 -3.67
C SER A 152 0.50 11.83 -4.44
N PHE A 153 0.13 12.89 -3.73
CA PHE A 153 -0.01 14.24 -4.26
C PHE A 153 0.74 15.23 -3.38
N THR A 154 1.65 16.01 -3.95
CA THR A 154 2.37 17.09 -3.25
C THR A 154 1.71 18.42 -3.61
N LEU A 155 1.42 19.25 -2.60
CA LEU A 155 0.93 20.62 -2.83
C LEU A 155 1.97 21.36 -3.70
N PRO A 156 1.59 22.00 -4.81
CA PRO A 156 2.55 22.69 -5.67
C PRO A 156 3.22 23.86 -4.95
N ASP A 157 4.50 24.11 -5.24
CA ASP A 157 5.23 25.29 -4.70
C ASP A 157 4.69 26.63 -5.24
N THR A 158 3.79 26.61 -6.24
CA THR A 158 3.07 27.78 -6.75
C THR A 158 1.93 28.23 -5.84
N GLU A 159 1.49 27.37 -4.93
CA GLU A 159 0.43 27.69 -3.97
C GLU A 159 0.99 28.41 -2.73
N LYS A 160 0.10 29.07 -1.97
CA LYS A 160 0.52 29.65 -0.69
C LYS A 160 0.99 28.53 0.25
N PRO A 161 2.15 28.70 0.91
CA PRO A 161 2.65 27.70 1.85
C PRO A 161 1.73 27.60 3.07
N LEU A 162 1.58 26.39 3.62
CA LEU A 162 0.86 26.22 4.88
C LEU A 162 1.56 27.00 6.00
N GLU A 163 0.81 27.75 6.78
CA GLU A 163 1.33 28.49 7.93
C GLU A 163 1.64 27.58 9.12
N ILE A 164 2.74 27.86 9.83
CA ILE A 164 3.09 27.17 11.06
C ILE A 164 2.04 27.46 12.13
N GLY A 165 1.60 26.43 12.84
CA GLY A 165 0.62 26.51 13.93
C GLY A 165 -0.84 26.49 13.46
N LYS A 166 -1.10 26.52 12.15
CA LYS A 166 -2.46 26.51 11.58
C LYS A 166 -2.86 25.10 11.16
N GLU A 167 -4.10 24.73 11.51
CA GLU A 167 -4.75 23.50 11.04
C GLU A 167 -5.50 23.80 9.74
N TYR A 168 -5.35 22.93 8.76
CA TYR A 168 -6.04 22.97 7.48
C TYR A 168 -6.85 21.69 7.29
N LYS A 169 -8.05 21.81 6.73
CA LYS A 169 -8.86 20.65 6.33
C LYS A 169 -8.64 20.36 4.86
N TRP A 170 -8.72 19.09 4.50
CA TRP A 170 -8.66 18.69 3.09
C TRP A 170 -9.57 17.50 2.82
N GLY A 171 -9.93 17.34 1.55
CA GLY A 171 -10.70 16.21 1.06
C GLY A 171 -10.22 15.72 -0.30
N LEU A 172 -10.28 14.42 -0.52
CA LEU A 172 -10.15 13.79 -1.82
C LEU A 172 -11.50 13.20 -2.22
N PHE A 173 -11.98 13.61 -3.38
CA PHE A 173 -13.27 13.20 -3.95
C PHE A 173 -13.01 12.40 -5.22
N LEU A 174 -13.60 11.21 -5.31
CA LEU A 174 -13.59 10.37 -6.51
C LEU A 174 -14.98 10.41 -7.12
N TYR A 175 -15.04 10.92 -8.35
CA TYR A 175 -16.28 11.09 -9.09
C TYR A 175 -16.48 9.94 -10.08
N CYS A 176 -17.59 9.22 -9.96
CA CYS A 176 -17.94 8.15 -10.91
C CYS A 176 -18.45 8.69 -12.26
N GLN A 177 -19.12 9.83 -12.21
CA GLN A 177 -19.72 10.53 -13.36
C GLN A 177 -19.17 11.96 -13.41
N ASP A 178 -19.38 12.65 -14.52
CA ASP A 178 -19.01 14.06 -14.65
C ASP A 178 -19.76 14.91 -13.61
N PRO A 179 -19.07 15.56 -12.66
CA PRO A 179 -19.71 16.36 -11.62
C PRO A 179 -20.40 17.62 -12.12
N GLU A 180 -20.11 18.06 -13.35
CA GLU A 180 -20.70 19.28 -13.92
C GLU A 180 -22.03 19.00 -14.64
N GLN A 181 -22.41 17.72 -14.79
CA GLN A 181 -23.70 17.35 -15.36
C GLN A 181 -24.84 17.69 -14.38
N LYS A 182 -25.67 18.67 -14.76
CA LYS A 182 -26.75 19.23 -13.93
C LYS A 182 -27.91 18.26 -13.62
N SER A 183 -27.96 17.10 -14.26
CA SER A 183 -29.11 16.18 -14.22
C SER A 183 -29.09 15.18 -13.06
N SER A 184 -28.01 15.06 -12.30
CA SER A 184 -27.94 14.16 -11.14
C SER A 184 -26.92 14.65 -10.10
N ARG A 185 -27.12 14.31 -8.82
CA ARG A 185 -26.06 14.46 -7.82
C ARG A 185 -24.92 13.51 -8.22
N PRO A 186 -23.68 13.98 -8.38
CA PRO A 186 -22.60 13.10 -8.78
C PRO A 186 -22.39 12.04 -7.71
N VAL A 187 -22.27 10.79 -8.14
CA VAL A 187 -21.93 9.73 -7.20
C VAL A 187 -20.44 9.84 -6.87
N THR A 188 -20.17 10.05 -5.58
CA THR A 188 -18.82 10.33 -5.09
C THR A 188 -18.43 9.43 -3.94
N PHE A 189 -17.21 8.92 -4.00
CA PHE A 189 -16.49 8.50 -2.81
C PHE A 189 -15.73 9.72 -2.31
N PHE A 190 -15.61 9.89 -1.00
CA PHE A 190 -14.78 10.95 -0.43
C PHE A 190 -14.07 10.48 0.83
N VAL A 191 -12.84 10.94 0.98
CA VAL A 191 -12.07 10.85 2.23
C VAL A 191 -11.60 12.24 2.64
N SER A 192 -11.49 12.49 3.94
CA SER A 192 -11.11 13.79 4.48
C SER A 192 -10.26 13.64 5.74
N SER A 193 -9.44 14.65 6.01
CA SER A 193 -8.72 14.79 7.27
C SER A 193 -8.33 16.25 7.51
N SER A 194 -7.68 16.50 8.64
CA SER A 194 -6.97 17.75 8.93
C SER A 194 -5.46 17.53 8.83
N ILE A 195 -4.71 18.59 8.57
CA ILE A 195 -3.25 18.63 8.63
C ILE A 195 -2.80 19.90 9.35
N THR A 196 -1.83 19.78 10.25
CA THR A 196 -1.27 20.94 10.97
C THR A 196 0.21 21.05 10.70
N ARG A 197 0.65 22.21 10.18
CA ARG A 197 2.08 22.48 10.03
C ARG A 197 2.67 22.93 11.35
N ILE A 198 3.77 22.32 11.77
CA ILE A 198 4.51 22.71 12.97
C ILE A 198 5.95 23.14 12.61
N ALA A 199 6.56 23.93 13.50
CA ALA A 199 7.98 24.25 13.39
C ALA A 199 8.83 23.01 13.74
N GLN A 200 9.99 22.87 13.10
CA GLN A 200 10.96 21.85 13.50
C GLN A 200 11.61 22.22 14.84
N SER A 201 11.50 21.34 15.83
CA SER A 201 12.22 21.47 17.10
C SER A 201 13.72 21.24 16.92
N ASP A 202 14.54 21.78 17.83
CA ASP A 202 15.99 21.58 17.76
C ASP A 202 16.39 20.12 18.04
N LYS A 203 15.59 19.41 18.86
CA LYS A 203 15.68 17.97 19.02
C LYS A 203 15.52 17.25 17.68
N LEU A 204 14.43 17.54 16.95
CA LEU A 204 14.17 16.92 15.66
C LEU A 204 15.29 17.21 14.65
N LYS A 205 15.76 18.46 14.57
CA LYS A 205 16.88 18.82 13.69
C LYS A 205 18.14 18.02 14.02
N SER A 206 18.43 17.83 15.31
CA SER A 206 19.61 17.08 15.76
C SER A 206 19.50 15.60 15.46
N GLU A 207 18.34 14.99 15.70
CA GLU A 207 18.06 13.59 15.37
C GLU A 207 18.15 13.33 13.85
N LEU A 208 17.59 14.23 13.03
CA LEU A 208 17.67 14.13 11.56
C LEU A 208 19.10 14.26 11.05
N LYS A 209 19.93 15.15 11.63
CA LYS A 209 21.35 15.28 11.27
C LYS A 209 22.16 14.02 11.57
N ALA A 210 21.77 13.25 12.58
CA ALA A 210 22.41 11.99 12.94
C ALA A 210 21.99 10.79 12.06
N THR A 211 21.03 11.00 11.14
CA THR A 211 20.53 9.95 10.23
C THR A 211 21.00 10.14 8.80
N THR A 212 21.25 9.03 8.10
CA THR A 212 21.83 9.06 6.75
C THR A 212 20.83 8.66 5.66
N THR A 213 19.98 7.67 5.90
CA THR A 213 19.05 7.14 4.88
C THR A 213 17.61 7.61 5.08
N GLU A 214 16.83 7.63 3.99
CA GLU A 214 15.41 8.02 4.03
C GLU A 214 14.56 7.16 4.97
N PRO A 215 14.69 5.82 5.01
CA PRO A 215 14.01 5.00 6.02
C PRO A 215 14.38 5.36 7.47
N GLU A 216 15.62 5.79 7.75
CA GLU A 216 15.98 6.25 9.10
C GLU A 216 15.31 7.57 9.44
N LYS A 217 15.32 8.52 8.51
CA LYS A 217 14.64 9.80 8.66
C LYS A 217 13.14 9.61 8.86
N SER A 218 12.53 8.67 8.12
CA SER A 218 11.14 8.27 8.31
C SER A 218 10.87 7.84 9.75
N ALA A 219 11.71 6.96 10.31
CA ALA A 219 11.58 6.51 11.69
C ALA A 219 11.71 7.66 12.70
N VAL A 220 12.63 8.61 12.48
CA VAL A 220 12.78 9.81 13.32
C VAL A 220 11.53 10.68 13.28
N TYR A 221 10.97 10.95 12.10
CA TYR A 221 9.72 11.70 11.99
C TYR A 221 8.56 10.99 12.68
N ALA A 222 8.43 9.67 12.50
CA ALA A 222 7.39 8.88 13.16
C ALA A 222 7.50 8.94 14.69
N GLN A 223 8.72 8.82 15.24
CA GLN A 223 8.97 8.92 16.68
C GLN A 223 8.70 10.31 17.25
N ASN A 224 8.71 11.35 16.41
CA ASN A 224 8.34 12.72 16.80
C ASN A 224 6.87 13.06 16.44
N GLY A 225 6.05 12.08 16.03
CA GLY A 225 4.64 12.27 15.73
C GLY A 225 4.35 12.98 14.41
N ILE A 226 5.35 13.11 13.53
CA ILE A 226 5.25 13.82 12.25
C ILE A 226 4.92 12.80 11.15
N TRP A 227 3.63 12.58 10.94
CA TRP A 227 3.12 11.52 10.08
C TRP A 227 3.44 11.73 8.59
N HIS A 228 3.22 12.94 8.07
CA HIS A 228 3.29 13.17 6.61
C HIS A 228 4.70 12.95 6.06
N GLU A 229 5.73 13.42 6.76
CA GLU A 229 7.13 13.23 6.39
C GLU A 229 7.56 11.78 6.57
N ALA A 230 7.15 11.13 7.67
CA ALA A 230 7.42 9.72 7.89
C ALA A 230 6.88 8.88 6.72
N LEU A 231 5.57 8.97 6.47
CA LEU A 231 4.91 8.21 5.41
C LEU A 231 5.48 8.51 4.02
N THR A 232 5.78 9.78 3.73
CA THR A 232 6.32 10.17 2.42
C THR A 232 7.70 9.57 2.18
N LEU A 233 8.59 9.62 3.17
CA LEU A 233 9.94 9.07 3.03
C LEU A 233 9.91 7.55 2.84
N ILE A 234 9.20 6.82 3.71
CA ILE A 234 9.13 5.36 3.57
C ILE A 234 8.34 4.93 2.34
N GLY A 235 7.28 5.67 1.97
CA GLY A 235 6.47 5.40 0.79
C GLY A 235 7.25 5.60 -0.50
N ASN A 236 8.05 6.66 -0.62
CA ASN A 236 8.94 6.89 -1.76
C ASN A 236 10.05 5.85 -1.84
N SER A 237 10.68 5.53 -0.70
CA SER A 237 11.66 4.44 -0.60
C SER A 237 11.06 3.10 -1.04
N ARG A 238 9.81 2.81 -0.65
CA ARG A 238 9.09 1.58 -1.05
C ARG A 238 8.75 1.55 -2.53
N ARG A 239 8.31 2.68 -3.09
CA ARG A 239 7.98 2.82 -4.52
C ARG A 239 9.22 2.59 -5.40
N THR A 240 10.36 3.15 -5.01
CA THR A 240 11.61 3.07 -5.80
C THR A 240 12.39 1.78 -5.58
N ASN A 241 12.28 1.15 -4.41
CA ASN A 241 12.99 -0.09 -4.05
C ASN A 241 12.01 -1.26 -3.79
N SER A 242 11.21 -1.59 -4.81
CA SER A 242 10.08 -2.54 -4.69
C SER A 242 10.48 -3.97 -4.29
N THR A 243 11.74 -4.38 -4.48
CA THR A 243 12.27 -5.70 -4.13
C THR A 243 12.99 -5.75 -2.78
N ASN A 244 13.21 -4.61 -2.12
CA ASN A 244 13.91 -4.59 -0.83
C ASN A 244 12.97 -5.04 0.31
N PRO A 245 13.23 -6.18 0.97
CA PRO A 245 12.36 -6.71 2.00
C PRO A 245 12.37 -5.89 3.30
N GLU A 246 13.46 -5.18 3.60
CA GLU A 246 13.54 -4.32 4.79
C GLU A 246 12.64 -3.10 4.63
N ILE A 247 12.69 -2.44 3.47
CA ILE A 247 11.82 -1.30 3.15
C ILE A 247 10.34 -1.74 3.10
N ALA A 248 10.07 -2.94 2.57
CA ALA A 248 8.73 -3.51 2.58
C ALA A 248 8.18 -3.70 4.00
N ARG A 249 9.01 -4.23 4.90
CA ARG A 249 8.67 -4.38 6.32
C ARG A 249 8.47 -3.04 7.01
N ASP A 250 9.35 -2.07 6.80
CA ASP A 250 9.27 -0.77 7.45
C ASP A 250 7.99 -0.01 7.02
N TRP A 251 7.63 -0.09 5.73
CA TRP A 251 6.35 0.40 5.20
C TRP A 251 5.15 -0.27 5.86
N ALA A 252 5.14 -1.61 5.91
CA ALA A 252 4.05 -2.37 6.52
C ALA A 252 3.90 -2.08 8.02
N ASN A 253 5.01 -1.96 8.74
CA ASN A 253 5.02 -1.65 10.17
C ASN A 253 4.41 -0.26 10.43
N LEU A 254 4.82 0.77 9.68
CA LEU A 254 4.29 2.12 9.85
C LEU A 254 2.77 2.18 9.58
N LEU A 255 2.28 1.47 8.57
CA LEU A 255 0.84 1.41 8.28
C LEU A 255 0.06 0.62 9.33
N THR A 256 0.64 -0.46 9.86
CA THR A 256 0.03 -1.27 10.93
C THR A 256 -0.22 -0.44 12.19
N GLU A 257 0.69 0.47 12.53
CA GLU A 257 0.55 1.35 13.71
C GLU A 257 -0.70 2.22 13.69
N VAL A 258 -1.26 2.46 12.51
CA VAL A 258 -2.47 3.23 12.32
C VAL A 258 -3.63 2.38 11.80
N GLU A 259 -3.56 1.05 11.81
CA GLU A 259 -4.60 0.15 11.25
C GLU A 259 -4.87 0.35 9.74
N LEU A 260 -3.79 0.39 8.96
CA LEU A 260 -3.79 0.42 7.49
C LEU A 260 -2.94 -0.73 6.91
N GLU A 261 -2.75 -1.82 7.65
CA GLU A 261 -1.93 -2.97 7.26
C GLU A 261 -2.41 -3.64 5.96
N ASP A 262 -3.70 -3.59 5.66
CA ASP A 262 -4.31 -4.09 4.42
C ASP A 262 -3.85 -3.31 3.18
N ILE A 263 -3.39 -2.07 3.35
CA ILE A 263 -2.84 -1.24 2.28
C ILE A 263 -1.36 -1.57 2.01
N SER A 264 -0.66 -2.21 2.96
CA SER A 264 0.80 -2.39 2.90
C SER A 264 1.31 -3.20 1.70
N THR A 265 0.46 -4.05 1.14
CA THR A 265 0.76 -4.93 0.00
C THR A 265 0.19 -4.43 -1.33
N LYS A 266 -0.59 -3.34 -1.31
CA LYS A 266 -1.18 -2.75 -2.52
C LYS A 266 -0.09 -2.16 -3.41
N PRO A 267 -0.23 -2.23 -4.74
CA PRO A 267 0.75 -1.66 -5.67
C PRO A 267 0.75 -0.13 -5.59
N PHE A 268 1.85 0.50 -6.01
CA PHE A 268 1.89 1.96 -6.23
C PHE A 268 1.38 2.31 -7.62
N ALA A 269 0.87 3.53 -7.77
CA ALA A 269 0.37 4.07 -9.03
C ALA A 269 0.53 5.60 -9.08
N ASP A 270 0.26 6.23 -10.22
CA ASP A 270 0.46 7.68 -10.44
C ASP A 270 -0.87 8.46 -10.59
N LEU A 271 -0.94 9.72 -10.18
CA LEU A 271 -2.18 10.52 -10.32
C LEU A 271 -2.47 10.99 -11.76
#